data_AF-A0AA86IVA0-F1
#
_entry.id   AF-A0AA86IVA0-F1
#
_cell.length_a   1.000
_cell.length_b   1.000
_cell.length_c   1.000
_cell.angle_alpha   90.00
_cell.angle_beta   90.00
_cell.angle_gamma   90.00
#
_symmetry.space_group_name_H-M   'P 1'
#
loop_
_entity.id
_entity.type
_entity.pdbx_description
1 polymer ?
#
loop_
_entity_poly.entity_id
_entity_poly.type
_entity_poly.pdbx_seq_one_letter_code
_entity_poly.pdbx_strand_id
1 'polypeptide(L)' 'MSKNKSGGQAFPVAGSEHNYPIEGMTLRDYFASKALGLCFAQYLNHAEVEGFQDGWRAGVAADAYQMADAMLGAREAS' A
#
# COMPACT_ATOMS: atom_id res chain seq x y z
N MET A 1 -0.44 -20.12 5.56
CA MET A 1 0.10 -18.86 6.12
C MET A 1 1.37 -18.52 5.36
N SER A 2 1.27 -17.72 4.29
CA SER A 2 2.44 -17.29 3.51
C SER A 2 3.39 -16.49 4.40
N LYS A 3 4.70 -16.78 4.37
CA LYS A 3 5.72 -16.05 5.15
C LYS A 3 5.94 -14.61 4.67
N ASN A 4 5.32 -14.20 3.56
CA ASN A 4 5.59 -12.91 2.94
C ASN A 4 4.40 -11.94 3.10
N LYS A 5 4.46 -11.11 4.14
CA LYS A 5 3.42 -10.10 4.46
C LYS A 5 3.27 -9.01 3.37
N SER A 6 4.22 -8.91 2.44
CA SER A 6 4.20 -7.89 1.39
C SER A 6 3.47 -8.32 0.12
N GLY A 7 3.01 -9.58 0.04
CA GLY A 7 2.38 -10.14 -1.17
C GLY A 7 3.34 -10.46 -2.31
N GLY A 8 4.66 -10.29 -2.13
CA GLY A 8 5.67 -10.48 -3.19
C GLY A 8 5.99 -9.19 -3.96
N GLN A 9 6.68 -9.30 -5.09
CA GLN A 9 6.94 -8.16 -5.97
C GLN A 9 5.65 -7.67 -6.64
N ALA A 10 5.47 -6.35 -6.79
CA ALA A 10 4.32 -5.78 -7.49
C ALA A 10 4.25 -6.21 -8.97
N PHE A 11 5.42 -6.32 -9.60
CA PHE A 11 5.58 -6.72 -10.99
C PHE A 11 6.56 -7.89 -11.05
N PRO A 12 6.10 -9.11 -10.77
CA PRO A 12 6.97 -10.27 -10.67
C PRO A 12 7.61 -10.59 -12.02
N VAL A 13 8.91 -10.77 -12.02
CA VAL A 13 9.71 -11.24 -13.16
C VAL A 13 10.31 -12.60 -12.83
N ALA A 14 10.40 -13.48 -13.82
CA ALA A 14 11.04 -14.78 -13.62
C ALA A 14 12.50 -14.56 -13.20
N GLY A 15 12.93 -15.22 -12.12
CA GLY A 15 14.30 -15.13 -11.65
C GLY A 15 15.27 -15.65 -12.71
N SER A 16 16.37 -14.92 -12.92
CA SER A 16 17.47 -15.34 -13.78
C SER A 16 18.80 -15.07 -13.07
N GLU A 17 19.89 -15.63 -13.57
CA GLU A 17 21.24 -15.37 -13.02
C GLU A 17 21.63 -13.89 -13.01
N HIS A 18 20.91 -13.06 -13.80
CA HIS A 18 21.16 -11.63 -13.96
C HIS A 18 20.09 -10.76 -13.30
N ASN A 19 19.10 -11.35 -12.62
CA ASN A 19 17.99 -10.61 -12.04
C ASN A 19 17.66 -11.15 -10.64
N TYR A 20 18.04 -10.38 -9.62
CA TYR A 20 17.70 -10.71 -8.23
C TYR A 20 16.27 -10.22 -7.94
N PRO A 21 15.29 -11.12 -7.75
CA PRO A 21 13.85 -10.81 -7.63
C PRO A 21 13.48 -10.13 -6.31
N ILE A 22 14.43 -9.46 -5.66
CA ILE A 22 14.28 -8.83 -4.34
C ILE A 22 14.38 -7.31 -4.44
N GLU A 23 14.77 -6.77 -5.60
CA GLU A 23 14.87 -5.33 -5.82
C GLU A 23 13.55 -4.77 -6.39
N GLY A 24 13.05 -3.67 -5.80
CA GLY A 24 11.86 -2.95 -6.28
C GLY A 24 10.67 -2.92 -5.31
N MET A 25 9.51 -2.49 -5.82
CA MET A 25 8.27 -2.36 -5.03
C MET A 25 7.62 -3.71 -4.75
N THR A 26 7.09 -3.85 -3.54
CA THR A 26 6.23 -4.98 -3.18
C THR A 26 4.79 -4.76 -3.66
N LEU A 27 4.00 -5.84 -3.76
CA LEU A 27 2.58 -5.76 -4.10
C LEU A 27 1.80 -4.90 -3.09
N ARG A 28 2.20 -4.96 -1.81
CA ARG A 28 1.70 -4.07 -0.76
C ARG A 28 1.95 -2.59 -1.08
N ASP A 29 3.17 -2.23 -1.49
CA ASP A 29 3.52 -0.84 -1.85
C ASP A 29 2.70 -0.37 -3.06
N TYR A 30 2.49 -1.26 -4.03
CA TYR A 30 1.66 -0.97 -5.19
C TYR A 30 0.20 -0.71 -4.81
N PHE A 31 -0.43 -1.57 -4.01
CA PHE A 31 -1.79 -1.33 -3.53
C PHE A 31 -1.90 -0.05 -2.69
N ALA A 32 -0.93 0.20 -1.81
CA ALA A 32 -0.90 1.43 -1.03
C ALA A 32 -0.83 2.66 -1.95
N SER A 33 0.01 2.63 -2.99
CA SER A 33 0.08 3.72 -3.99
C SER A 33 -1.25 3.95 -4.72
N LYS A 34 -2.03 2.89 -4.97
CA LYS A 34 -3.36 2.98 -5.60
C LYS A 34 -4.40 3.57 -4.65
N ALA A 35 -4.30 3.28 -3.36
CA ALA A 35 -5.20 3.82 -2.34
C ALA A 35 -4.86 5.27 -1.94
N LEU A 36 -3.59 5.66 -1.98
CA LEU A 36 -3.07 6.91 -1.45
C LEU A 36 -3.82 8.16 -1.92
N GLY A 37 -4.15 8.24 -3.22
CA GLY A 37 -4.88 9.39 -3.77
C GLY A 37 -6.28 9.56 -3.18
N LEU A 38 -6.99 8.46 -2.93
CA LEU A 38 -8.32 8.49 -2.34
C LEU A 38 -8.26 8.80 -0.84
N CYS A 39 -7.34 8.18 -0.10
CA CYS A 39 -7.10 8.51 1.31
C CYS A 39 -6.74 10.00 1.48
N PHE A 40 -5.93 10.54 0.57
CA PHE A 40 -5.57 11.95 0.57
C PHE A 40 -6.79 12.85 0.32
N ALA A 41 -7.59 12.55 -0.72
CA ALA A 41 -8.80 13.32 -1.02
C ALA A 41 -9.83 13.29 0.12
N GLN A 42 -10.01 12.11 0.74
CA GLN A 42 -10.87 11.96 1.91
C GLN A 42 -10.40 12.83 3.07
N TYR A 43 -9.10 12.86 3.34
CA TYR A 43 -8.54 13.72 4.38
C TYR A 43 -8.69 15.21 4.06
N LEU A 44 -8.52 15.64 2.80
CA LEU A 44 -8.74 17.04 2.41
C LEU A 44 -10.16 17.50 2.71
N ASN A 45 -11.17 16.67 2.42
CA ASN A 45 -12.56 16.99 2.73
C ASN A 45 -12.81 17.10 4.24
N HIS A 46 -12.14 16.28 5.05
CA HIS A 46 -12.21 16.39 6.52
C HIS A 46 -11.52 17.67 7.03
N ALA A 47 -10.33 17.96 6.53
CA ALA A 47 -9.54 19.13 6.92
C ALA A 47 -10.17 20.46 6.47
N GLU A 48 -11.03 20.45 5.45
CA GLU A 48 -11.82 21.63 5.05
C GLU A 48 -12.75 22.12 6.18
N VAL A 49 -13.27 21.20 6.99
CA VAL A 49 -14.18 21.50 8.10
C VAL A 49 -13.43 21.65 9.43
N GLU A 50 -12.51 20.73 9.71
CA GLU A 50 -11.87 20.57 11.03
C GLU A 50 -10.46 21.17 11.10
N GLY A 51 -9.93 21.66 9.98
CA GLY A 51 -8.54 22.13 9.86
C GLY A 51 -7.51 21.00 9.75
N PHE A 52 -6.28 21.36 9.40
CA PHE A 52 -5.18 20.40 9.29
C PHE A 52 -4.63 20.03 10.68
N GLN A 53 -4.64 18.74 11.00
CA GLN A 53 -3.99 18.19 12.19
C GLN A 53 -2.49 17.96 11.95
N ASP A 54 -1.68 18.07 13.00
CA ASP A 54 -0.26 17.74 12.94
C ASP A 54 -0.06 16.27 12.54
N GLY A 55 0.91 16.02 11.64
CA GLY A 55 1.23 14.66 11.21
C GLY A 55 0.20 14.01 10.27
N TRP A 56 -0.80 14.74 9.76
CA TRP A 56 -1.87 14.18 8.92
C TRP A 56 -1.40 13.33 7.74
N ARG A 57 -0.26 13.68 7.14
CA ARG A 57 0.34 12.92 6.03
C ARG A 57 0.73 11.50 6.43
N ALA A 58 1.16 11.31 7.68
CA ALA A 58 1.46 10.00 8.23
C ALA A 58 0.18 9.17 8.41
N GLY A 59 -0.93 9.81 8.83
CA GLY A 59 -2.25 9.18 8.89
C GLY A 59 -2.74 8.71 7.52
N VAL A 60 -2.70 9.59 6.52
CA VAL A 60 -3.07 9.25 5.13
C VAL A 60 -2.23 8.12 4.57
N ALA A 61 -0.92 8.11 4.85
CA ALA A 61 -0.04 7.01 4.44
C ALA A 61 -0.40 5.70 5.16
N ALA A 62 -0.72 5.76 6.46
CA ALA A 62 -1.15 4.60 7.23
C ALA A 62 -2.45 4.01 6.68
N ASP A 63 -3.45 4.84 6.39
CA ASP A 63 -4.73 4.41 5.82
C ASP A 63 -4.54 3.71 4.47
N ALA A 64 -3.66 4.23 3.62
CA ALA A 64 -3.34 3.62 2.33
C ALA A 64 -2.70 2.22 2.49
N TYR A 65 -1.79 2.05 3.45
CA TYR A 65 -1.21 0.75 3.76
C TYR A 65 -2.19 -0.23 4.42
N GLN A 66 -3.11 0.26 5.27
CA GLN A 66 -4.18 -0.57 5.82
C GLN A 66 -5.11 -1.10 4.73
N MET A 67 -5.43 -0.25 3.74
CA MET A 67 -6.19 -0.69 2.56
C MET A 67 -5.42 -1.74 1.75
N ALA A 68 -4.11 -1.57 1.57
CA ALA A 68 -3.26 -2.57 0.92
C ALA A 68 -3.27 -3.92 1.64
N ASP A 69 -3.16 -3.90 2.98
CA ASP A 69 -3.21 -5.10 3.81
C ASP A 69 -4.57 -5.80 3.71
N ALA A 70 -5.67 -5.04 3.64
CA ALA A 70 -7.02 -5.58 3.42
C ALA A 70 -7.17 -6.25 2.04
N MET A 71 -6.60 -5.65 0.98
CA MET A 71 -6.61 -6.24 -0.37
C MET A 71 -5.82 -7.55 -0.42
N LEU A 72 -4.66 -7.62 0.25
CA LEU A 72 -3.87 -8.85 0.37
C LEU A 72 -4.64 -9.93 1.13
N GLY A 73 -5.28 -9.57 2.25
CA GLY A 73 -6.11 -10.50 3.02
C GLY A 73 -7.28 -11.08 2.21
N ALA A 74 -7.99 -10.24 1.45
CA ALA A 74 -9.08 -10.68 0.58
C ALA A 74 -8.60 -11.67 -0.50
N ARG A 75 -7.40 -11.45 -1.05
CA ARG A 75 -6.79 -12.36 -2.02
C ARG A 75 -6.40 -13.71 -1.41
N GLU A 76 -5.89 -13.74 -0.18
CA GLU A 76 -5.52 -15.00 0.48
C GLU A 76 -6.73 -15.87 0.87
N ALA A 77 -7.92 -15.25 1.00
CA ALA A 77 -9.17 -15.94 1.29
C ALA A 77 -9.90 -16.51 0.06
N SER A 78 -9.40 -16.23 -1.16
CA SER A 78 -9.95 -16.72 -2.44
C SER A 78 -9.19 -17.96 -2.92
#